data_AF-A0A4Y8ACR5-F1
#
_entry.id   AF-A0A4Y8ACR5-F1
#
_cell.length_a   1.000
_cell.length_b   1.000
_cell.length_c   1.000
_cell.angle_alpha   90.00
_cell.angle_beta   90.00
_cell.angle_gamma   90.00
#
_symmetry.space_group_name_H-M   'P 1'
#
loop_
_entity.id
_entity.type
_entity.pdbx_description
1 polymer ?
#
loop_
_entity_poly.entity_id
_entity_poly.type
_entity_poly.pdbx_seq_one_letter_code
_entity_poly.pdbx_strand_id
1 'polypeptide(L)'
;MKVTGIKKKQHVFADYSYVPLVLAAPKIAGFKHNLPAAVVCRSFALTALAYSLCTKASWGVIKLIPYKVHAGLDVASGILAFAAGAMPGIRMINLPETPLY
;
A
#
# COMPACT_ATOMS: atom_id res chain seq x y z
N MET A 1 15.00 10.98 22.48
CA MET A 1 15.07 11.25 21.03
C MET A 1 13.67 11.59 20.49
N LYS A 2 13.42 12.86 20.18
CA LYS A 2 12.13 13.37 19.68
C LYS A 2 12.12 13.17 18.16
N VAL A 3 11.47 12.12 17.68
CA VAL A 3 11.36 11.90 16.22
C VAL A 3 10.43 12.97 15.66
N THR A 4 11.00 13.99 15.02
CA THR A 4 10.27 15.06 14.32
C THR A 4 9.87 14.56 12.93
N GLY A 5 8.95 13.59 12.88
CA GLY A 5 8.32 13.15 11.63
C GLY A 5 7.13 14.04 11.23
N ILE A 6 6.47 13.70 10.11
CA ILE A 6 5.22 14.33 9.64
C ILE A 6 4.25 14.45 10.82
N LYS A 7 3.66 15.65 11.00
CA LYS A 7 2.69 15.89 12.07
C LYS A 7 1.55 14.90 11.87
N LYS A 8 1.15 14.21 12.94
CA LYS A 8 0.07 13.21 12.91
C LYS A 8 -1.11 13.69 12.07
N LYS A 9 -1.63 14.88 12.35
CA LYS A 9 -2.80 15.46 11.63
C LYS A 9 -2.63 15.59 10.10
N GLN A 10 -1.40 15.64 9.58
CA GLN A 10 -1.14 15.66 8.14
C GLN A 10 -1.01 14.24 7.57
N HIS A 11 -0.48 13.30 8.38
CA HIS A 11 -0.30 11.90 7.98
C HIS A 11 -1.61 11.20 7.63
N VAL A 12 -2.70 11.57 8.28
CA VAL A 12 -4.06 11.07 7.97
C VAL A 12 -4.45 11.24 6.50
N PHE A 13 -3.99 12.32 5.86
CA PHE A 13 -4.26 12.56 4.44
C PHE A 13 -3.51 11.54 3.57
N ALA A 14 -2.27 11.21 3.93
CA ALA A 14 -1.51 10.15 3.27
C ALA A 14 -2.21 8.79 3.44
N ASP A 15 -2.62 8.44 4.66
CA ASP A 15 -3.32 7.17 4.94
C ASP A 15 -4.59 7.01 4.10
N TYR A 16 -5.47 8.02 4.09
CA TYR A 16 -6.76 7.93 3.38
C TYR A 16 -6.65 8.11 1.86
N SER A 17 -5.61 8.79 1.35
CA SER A 17 -5.35 8.85 -0.10
C SER A 17 -4.66 7.60 -0.63
N TYR A 18 -3.82 6.96 0.19
CA TYR A 18 -3.11 5.73 -0.16
C TYR A 18 -4.08 4.58 -0.44
N VAL A 19 -5.08 4.36 0.42
CA VAL A 19 -6.05 3.26 0.28
C VAL A 19 -6.75 3.21 -1.09
N PRO A 20 -7.45 4.27 -1.56
CA PRO A 20 -8.08 4.25 -2.88
C PRO A 20 -7.06 4.16 -4.01
N LEU A 21 -5.87 4.74 -3.85
CA LEU A 21 -4.81 4.66 -4.86
C LEU A 21 -4.30 3.23 -5.04
N VAL A 22 -4.08 2.50 -3.95
CA VAL A 22 -3.68 1.08 -3.99
C VAL A 22 -4.81 0.19 -4.50
N LEU A 23 -6.07 0.46 -4.13
CA LEU A 23 -7.22 -0.25 -4.70
C LEU A 23 -7.36 -0.04 -6.21
N ALA A 24 -7.03 1.16 -6.70
CA ALA A 24 -7.06 1.49 -8.12
C ALA A 24 -5.81 1.02 -8.88
N ALA A 25 -4.72 0.66 -8.19
CA ALA A 25 -3.44 0.29 -8.79
C ALA A 25 -3.55 -0.79 -9.87
N PRO A 26 -4.31 -1.90 -9.69
CA PRO A 26 -4.44 -2.91 -10.75
C PRO A 26 -5.05 -2.37 -12.04
N LYS A 27 -5.96 -1.40 -11.94
CA LYS A 27 -6.58 -0.75 -13.09
C LYS A 27 -5.63 0.26 -13.74
N ILE A 28 -5.00 1.13 -12.94
CA ILE A 28 -4.13 2.21 -13.41
C ILE A 28 -2.85 1.66 -14.04
N ALA A 29 -2.28 0.60 -13.45
CA ALA A 29 -1.06 -0.02 -13.94
C ALA A 29 -1.30 -1.20 -14.91
N GLY A 30 -2.55 -1.43 -15.33
CA GLY A 30 -2.86 -2.35 -16.44
C GLY A 30 -2.79 -3.85 -16.12
N PHE A 31 -2.74 -4.25 -14.84
CA PHE A 31 -2.66 -5.66 -14.43
C PHE A 31 -3.96 -6.21 -13.79
N LYS A 32 -5.10 -5.55 -13.98
CA LYS A 32 -6.41 -5.93 -13.39
C LYS A 32 -6.83 -7.39 -13.66
N HIS A 33 -6.35 -8.00 -14.74
CA HIS A 33 -6.66 -9.39 -15.11
C HIS A 33 -5.79 -10.42 -14.38
N ASN A 34 -4.68 -9.98 -13.78
CA ASN A 34 -3.87 -10.81 -12.89
C ASN A 34 -4.55 -10.85 -11.52
N LEU A 35 -5.39 -11.88 -11.32
CA LEU A 35 -6.14 -12.06 -10.08
C LEU A 35 -5.23 -12.08 -8.83
N PRO A 36 -4.10 -12.83 -8.80
CA PRO A 36 -3.17 -12.77 -7.68
C PRO A 36 -2.68 -11.35 -7.34
N ALA A 37 -2.19 -10.61 -8.34
CA ALA A 37 -1.67 -9.25 -8.12
C ALA A 37 -2.77 -8.28 -7.65
N ALA A 38 -3.98 -8.40 -8.22
CA ALA A 38 -5.13 -7.61 -7.81
C ALA A 38 -5.57 -7.91 -6.36
N VAL A 39 -5.54 -9.18 -5.94
CA VAL A 39 -5.82 -9.59 -4.56
C VAL A 39 -4.78 -9.02 -3.60
N VAL A 40 -3.50 -9.06 -3.96
CA VAL A 40 -2.42 -8.46 -3.15
C VAL A 40 -2.63 -6.96 -2.97
N CYS A 41 -2.99 -6.21 -4.02
CA CYS A 41 -3.29 -4.78 -3.87
C CYS A 41 -4.48 -4.54 -2.93
N ARG A 42 -5.55 -5.33 -3.05
CA ARG A 42 -6.73 -5.21 -2.18
C ARG A 42 -6.41 -5.54 -0.72
N SER A 43 -5.65 -6.60 -0.47
CA SER A 43 -5.25 -6.99 0.88
C SER A 43 -4.32 -5.95 1.51
N PHE A 44 -3.40 -5.37 0.73
CA PHE A 44 -2.55 -4.27 1.17
C PHE A 44 -3.36 -3.04 1.57
N ALA A 45 -4.30 -2.63 0.71
CA ALA A 45 -5.16 -1.48 1.00
C ALA A 45 -6.02 -1.68 2.24
N LEU A 46 -6.62 -2.87 2.41
CA LEU A 46 -7.43 -3.20 3.57
C LEU A 46 -6.58 -3.26 4.85
N THR A 47 -5.40 -3.86 4.79
CA THR A 47 -4.48 -3.94 5.93
C THR A 47 -3.99 -2.56 6.33
N ALA A 48 -3.66 -1.70 5.35
CA ALA A 48 -3.28 -0.31 5.57
C ALA A 48 -4.38 0.50 6.28
N LEU A 49 -5.61 0.38 5.80
CA LEU A 49 -6.75 1.02 6.44
C LEU A 49 -6.96 0.47 7.86
N ALA A 50 -6.92 -0.85 8.04
CA ALA A 50 -7.15 -1.48 9.33
C ALA A 50 -6.13 -1.04 10.39
N TYR A 51 -4.83 -1.07 10.10
CA TYR A 51 -3.85 -0.63 11.09
C TYR A 51 -3.90 0.89 11.31
N SER A 52 -4.22 1.70 10.29
CA SER A 52 -4.40 3.16 10.47
C SER A 52 -5.56 3.48 11.41
N LEU A 53 -6.70 2.80 11.25
CA LEU A 53 -7.83 2.92 12.17
C LEU A 53 -7.50 2.42 13.58
N CYS A 54 -6.54 1.50 13.71
CA CYS A 54 -6.06 0.98 14.98
C CYS A 54 -4.93 1.81 15.62
N THR A 55 -4.54 2.95 15.04
CA THR A 55 -3.42 3.77 15.55
C THR A 55 -3.84 4.74 16.66
N LYS A 56 -2.92 4.95 17.63
CA LYS A 56 -2.99 5.96 18.71
C LYS A 56 -2.79 7.39 18.19
N ALA A 57 -3.50 7.73 17.12
CA ALA A 57 -3.57 9.06 16.53
C ALA A 57 -4.95 9.68 16.75
N SER A 58 -5.14 10.93 16.36
CA SER A 58 -6.42 11.62 16.57
C SER A 58 -7.56 11.10 15.68
N TRP A 59 -7.24 10.46 14.55
CA TRP A 59 -8.21 9.86 13.61
C TRP A 59 -8.39 8.36 13.78
N GLY A 60 -7.56 7.72 14.61
CA GLY A 60 -7.71 6.30 14.88
C GLY A 60 -8.98 6.03 15.69
N VAL A 61 -9.74 5.04 15.25
CA VAL A 61 -10.97 4.59 15.89
C VAL A 61 -10.64 3.77 17.13
N ILE A 62 -9.72 2.81 17.00
CA ILE A 62 -9.27 1.94 18.08
C ILE A 62 -7.83 2.33 18.42
N LYS A 63 -7.55 2.82 19.62
CA LYS A 63 -6.22 3.38 19.98
C LYS A 63 -5.25 2.29 20.46
N LEU A 64 -4.95 1.30 19.62
CA LEU A 64 -4.14 0.14 19.99
C LEU A 64 -2.65 0.33 19.63
N ILE A 65 -2.35 0.73 18.41
CA ILE A 65 -1.01 0.75 17.83
C ILE A 65 -0.31 2.10 18.12
N PRO A 66 0.87 2.12 18.76
CA PRO A 66 1.63 3.36 18.93
C PRO A 66 2.02 3.96 17.57
N TYR A 67 1.96 5.29 17.44
CA TYR A 67 2.25 5.97 16.17
C TYR A 67 3.64 5.64 15.58
N LYS A 68 4.64 5.34 16.41
CA LYS A 68 5.96 4.90 15.92
C LYS A 68 5.91 3.56 15.19
N VAL A 69 5.05 2.65 15.66
CA VAL A 69 4.84 1.33 15.03
C VAL A 69 4.08 1.50 13.73
N HIS A 70 3.01 2.32 13.71
CA HIS A 70 2.30 2.73 12.49
C HIS A 70 3.27 3.23 11.42
N ALA A 71 4.09 4.24 11.75
CA ALA A 71 5.05 4.79 10.79
C ALA A 71 6.09 3.76 10.32
N GLY A 72 6.49 2.82 11.19
CA GLY A 72 7.37 1.71 10.81
C GLY A 72 6.70 0.75 9.82
N LEU A 73 5.42 0.44 10.00
CA LEU A 73 4.63 -0.37 9.08
C LEU A 73 4.46 0.33 7.72
N ASP A 74 4.25 1.65 7.70
CA ASP A 74 4.18 2.43 6.45
C ASP A 74 5.49 2.33 5.66
N VAL A 75 6.64 2.47 6.33
CA VAL A 75 7.95 2.35 5.69
C VAL A 75 8.17 0.94 5.17
N ALA A 76 7.90 -0.08 5.97
CA ALA A 76 8.07 -1.49 5.58
C ALA A 76 7.17 -1.87 4.39
N SER A 77 5.89 -1.47 4.44
CA SER A 77 4.92 -1.70 3.36
C SER A 77 5.29 -0.95 2.09
N GLY A 78 5.80 0.27 2.19
CA GLY A 78 6.32 1.05 1.06
C GLY A 78 7.52 0.38 0.40
N ILE A 79 8.48 -0.11 1.19
CA ILE A 79 9.64 -0.87 0.67
C ILE A 79 9.16 -2.14 -0.04
N LEU A 80 8.22 -2.88 0.56
CA LEU A 80 7.71 -4.11 -0.04
C LEU A 80 6.96 -3.85 -1.36
N ALA A 81 6.13 -2.81 -1.39
CA ALA A 81 5.41 -2.40 -2.59
C ALA A 81 6.35 -1.94 -3.70
N PHE A 82 7.39 -1.18 -3.35
CA PHE A 82 8.42 -0.77 -4.31
C PHE A 82 9.20 -1.96 -4.85
N ALA A 83 9.66 -2.86 -3.97
CA ALA A 83 10.37 -4.08 -4.37
C ALA A 83 9.50 -4.96 -5.28
N ALA A 84 8.22 -5.14 -4.95
CA ALA A 84 7.28 -5.87 -5.80
C ALA A 84 7.17 -5.23 -7.18
N GLY A 85 6.91 -3.92 -7.26
CA GLY A 85 6.81 -3.21 -8.54
C GLY A 85 8.09 -3.20 -9.39
N ALA A 86 9.25 -3.26 -8.74
CA ALA A 86 10.55 -3.33 -9.42
C ALA A 86 10.89 -4.73 -9.97
N MET A 87 10.17 -5.78 -9.55
CA MET A 87 10.40 -7.13 -10.07
C MET A 87 9.95 -7.23 -11.54
N PRO A 88 10.81 -7.71 -12.46
CA PRO A 88 10.50 -7.83 -13.89
C PRO A 88 9.23 -8.64 -14.19
N GLY A 89 8.88 -9.61 -13.34
CA GLY A 89 7.74 -10.52 -13.51
C GLY A 89 6.35 -9.86 -13.43
N ILE A 90 6.22 -8.66 -12.84
CA ILE A 90 4.93 -7.95 -12.78
C ILE A 90 4.53 -7.36 -14.15
N ARG A 91 5.50 -7.11 -15.04
CA ARG A 91 5.27 -6.63 -16.41
C ARG A 91 5.09 -7.74 -17.46
N MET A 92 5.50 -8.97 -17.15
CA MET A 92 5.64 -10.06 -18.14
C MET A 92 4.36 -10.85 -18.43
N ILE A 93 3.26 -10.62 -17.71
CA ILE A 93 2.03 -11.44 -17.82
C ILE A 93 1.05 -10.90 -18.88
N ASN A 94 1.41 -9.82 -19.57
CA ASN A 94 0.57 -9.15 -20.58
C ASN A 94 1.28 -8.91 -21.92
N LEU A 95 2.42 -9.57 -22.18
CA LEU A 95 2.88 -9.65 -23.56
C LEU A 95 1.91 -10.59 -24.29
N PRO A 96 1.26 -10.16 -25.39
CA PRO A 96 0.70 -11.13 -26.32
C PRO A 96 1.85 -12.07 -26.66
N GLU A 97 1.61 -13.37 -26.59
CA GLU A 97 2.58 -14.36 -27.02
C GLU A 97 3.06 -13.92 -28.40
N THR A 98 4.32 -13.49 -28.50
CA THR A 98 4.92 -13.21 -29.79
C THR A 98 4.78 -14.50 -30.57
N PRO A 99 4.02 -14.54 -31.69
CA PRO A 99 4.00 -15.75 -32.49
C PRO A 99 5.44 -15.97 -32.94
N LEU A 100 5.99 -17.12 -32.53
CA LEU A 100 7.25 -17.59 -33.06
C LEU A 100 7.02 -17.80 -34.57
N TYR A 101 7.59 -16.91 -35.37
CA TYR A 101 7.91 -17.17 -36.77
C TYR A 101 9.35 -17.66 -36.81
#